data_AF-A0A4Z1ACI1-F1
#
_entry.id   AF-A0A4Z1ACI1-F1
#
_cell.length_a   1.000
_cell.length_b   1.000
_cell.length_c   1.000
_cell.angle_alpha   90.00
_cell.angle_beta   90.00
_cell.angle_gamma   90.00
#
_symmetry.space_group_name_H-M   'P 1'
#
loop_
_entity.id
_entity.type
_entity.pdbx_description
1 polymer ?
#
loop_
_entity_poly.entity_id
_entity_poly.type
_entity_poly.pdbx_seq_one_letter_code
_entity_poly.pdbx_strand_id
1 'polypeptide(L)'
;MENQILTKQENNLTPELYQIAVEHFLQILTKRNEILKNPYPGLSNEKQTALVHIEKGRSYRETAKALGMNHTIITQWSKNDPKFKQALEEVKMERQKTIRMQALLPQSGKEEKASTSVNVEEIKDPIT
;
A
#
# COMPACT_ATOMS: atom_id res chain seq x y z
N MET A 1 2.17 -10.54 -64.56
CA MET A 1 2.25 -9.81 -63.28
C MET A 1 1.03 -10.20 -62.47
N GLU A 2 1.19 -11.19 -61.60
CA GLU A 2 0.12 -11.70 -60.74
C GLU A 2 0.04 -10.83 -59.49
N ASN A 3 -1.10 -10.16 -59.30
CA ASN A 3 -1.39 -9.37 -58.11
C ASN A 3 -1.55 -10.33 -56.92
N GLN A 4 -0.53 -10.38 -56.07
CA GLN A 4 -0.62 -11.00 -54.75
C GLN A 4 -1.61 -10.18 -53.92
N ILE A 5 -2.82 -10.72 -53.75
CA ILE A 5 -3.83 -10.21 -52.84
C ILE A 5 -3.24 -10.28 -51.43
N LEU A 6 -2.97 -9.10 -50.84
CA LEU A 6 -2.75 -8.98 -49.40
C LEU A 6 -3.96 -9.58 -48.68
N THR A 7 -3.79 -10.78 -48.12
CA THR A 7 -4.73 -11.36 -47.17
C THR A 7 -4.69 -10.51 -45.91
N LYS A 8 -5.61 -9.55 -45.84
CA LYS A 8 -6.00 -8.94 -44.57
C LYS A 8 -6.52 -10.09 -43.71
N GLN A 9 -5.73 -10.55 -42.74
CA GLN A 9 -6.24 -11.39 -41.66
C GLN A 9 -7.26 -10.54 -40.88
N GLU A 10 -8.52 -10.63 -41.29
CA GLU A 10 -9.63 -10.20 -40.46
C GLU A 10 -9.67 -11.16 -39.28
N ASN A 11 -9.06 -10.75 -38.18
CA ASN A 11 -9.22 -11.40 -36.88
C ASN A 11 -10.68 -11.23 -36.45
N ASN A 12 -11.56 -12.06 -37.00
CA ASN A 12 -12.95 -12.12 -36.62
C ASN A 12 -13.01 -12.73 -35.22
N LEU A 13 -13.11 -11.87 -34.21
CA LEU A 13 -13.33 -12.26 -32.83
C LEU A 13 -14.68 -12.97 -32.76
N THR A 14 -14.67 -14.30 -32.79
CA THR A 14 -15.90 -15.07 -32.69
C THR A 14 -16.53 -14.85 -31.31
N PRO A 15 -17.86 -14.91 -31.17
CA PRO A 15 -18.54 -14.80 -29.88
C PRO A 15 -17.98 -15.76 -28.84
N GLU A 16 -17.53 -16.94 -29.28
CA GLU A 16 -16.92 -17.99 -28.47
C GLU A 16 -15.55 -17.59 -27.93
N LEU A 17 -14.68 -17.00 -28.76
CA LEU A 17 -13.39 -16.43 -28.33
C LEU A 17 -13.57 -15.26 -27.35
N TYR A 18 -14.61 -14.44 -27.57
CA TYR A 18 -14.96 -13.36 -26.65
C TYR A 18 -15.42 -13.90 -25.29
N GLN A 19 -16.28 -14.93 -25.27
CA GLN A 19 -16.72 -15.57 -24.03
C GLN A 19 -15.54 -16.17 -23.25
N ILE A 20 -14.65 -16.91 -23.92
CA ILE A 20 -13.44 -17.48 -23.30
C ILE A 20 -12.56 -16.38 -22.69
N ALA A 21 -12.36 -15.27 -23.41
CA ALA A 21 -11.57 -14.15 -22.91
C ALA A 21 -12.20 -13.50 -21.66
N VAL A 22 -13.52 -13.33 -21.66
CA VAL A 22 -14.27 -12.76 -20.52
C VAL A 22 -14.22 -13.70 -19.32
N GLU A 23 -14.45 -15.00 -19.50
CA GLU A 23 -14.37 -15.99 -18.43
C GLU A 23 -12.98 -16.04 -17.81
N HIS A 24 -11.94 -16.07 -18.63
CA HIS A 24 -10.56 -16.06 -18.17
C HIS A 24 -10.22 -14.78 -17.39
N PHE A 25 -10.69 -13.62 -17.87
CA PHE A 25 -10.51 -12.36 -17.17
C PHE A 25 -11.24 -12.35 -15.81
N LEU A 26 -12.48 -12.83 -15.76
CA LEU A 26 -13.25 -12.95 -14.52
C LEU A 26 -12.57 -13.89 -13.52
N GLN A 27 -12.03 -15.03 -13.98
CA GLN A 27 -11.28 -15.96 -13.13
C GLN A 27 -10.00 -15.35 -12.56
N ILE A 28 -9.29 -14.54 -13.36
CA ILE A 28 -8.11 -13.81 -12.87
C ILE A 28 -8.52 -12.78 -11.82
N LEU A 29 -9.61 -12.05 -12.06
CA LEU A 29 -10.12 -11.06 -11.11
C LEU A 29 -10.56 -11.71 -9.81
N THR A 30 -11.27 -12.84 -9.85
CA THR A 30 -11.68 -13.55 -8.63
C THR A 30 -10.49 -14.11 -7.87
N LYS A 31 -9.52 -14.75 -8.54
CA LYS A 31 -8.27 -15.20 -7.89
C LYS A 31 -7.50 -14.05 -7.26
N ARG A 32 -7.38 -12.91 -7.95
CA ARG A 32 -6.76 -11.70 -7.38
C ARG A 32 -7.55 -11.18 -6.20
N ASN A 33 -8.88 -11.20 -6.26
CA ASN A 33 -9.73 -10.78 -5.14
C ASN A 33 -9.58 -11.72 -3.93
N GLU A 34 -9.42 -13.03 -4.13
CA GLU A 34 -9.13 -13.99 -3.06
C GLU A 34 -7.77 -13.71 -2.41
N ILE A 35 -6.73 -13.44 -3.21
CA ILE A 35 -5.40 -13.05 -2.73
C ILE A 35 -5.47 -11.71 -1.97
N LEU A 36 -6.22 -10.74 -2.48
CA LEU A 36 -6.42 -9.43 -1.82
C LEU A 36 -7.26 -9.55 -0.55
N LYS A 37 -8.17 -10.52 -0.46
CA LYS A 37 -9.01 -10.77 0.72
C LYS A 37 -8.29 -11.58 1.80
N ASN A 38 -7.27 -12.37 1.44
CA ASN A 38 -6.53 -13.21 2.38
C ASN A 38 -5.01 -13.02 2.21
N PRO A 39 -4.46 -11.85 2.61
CA PRO A 39 -3.04 -11.56 2.46
C PRO A 39 -2.15 -12.46 3.33
N TYR A 40 -2.71 -13.11 4.37
CA TYR A 40 -1.96 -13.99 5.28
C TYR A 40 -2.71 -15.31 5.49
N PRO A 41 -2.57 -16.27 4.55
CA PRO A 41 -3.30 -17.53 4.60
C PRO A 41 -2.94 -18.32 5.87
N GLY A 42 -3.96 -18.94 6.49
CA GLY A 42 -3.80 -19.73 7.71
C GLY A 42 -3.82 -18.93 9.02
N LEU A 43 -4.07 -17.62 8.96
CA LEU A 43 -4.42 -16.79 10.11
C LEU A 43 -5.93 -16.57 10.20
N SER A 44 -6.46 -16.28 11.40
CA SER A 44 -7.86 -15.88 11.56
C SER A 44 -8.11 -14.50 10.96
N ASN A 45 -9.37 -14.20 10.64
CA ASN A 45 -9.76 -12.92 10.03
C ASN A 45 -9.33 -11.71 10.88
N GLU A 46 -9.41 -11.81 12.21
CA GLU A 46 -9.00 -10.73 13.12
C GLU A 46 -7.50 -10.48 13.03
N LYS A 47 -6.70 -11.55 12.96
CA LYS A 47 -5.24 -11.49 12.84
C LYS A 47 -4.83 -10.91 11.50
N GLN A 48 -5.47 -11.33 10.42
CA GLN A 48 -5.23 -10.78 9.09
C GLN A 48 -5.55 -9.28 9.06
N THR A 49 -6.70 -8.90 9.60
CA THR A 49 -7.13 -7.49 9.67
C THR A 49 -6.17 -6.66 10.53
N ALA A 50 -5.67 -7.23 11.63
CA ALA A 50 -4.67 -6.58 12.47
C ALA A 50 -3.38 -6.29 11.69
N LEU A 51 -2.88 -7.26 10.91
CA LEU A 51 -1.68 -7.10 10.10
C LEU A 51 -1.85 -6.01 9.04
N VAL A 52 -3.00 -5.96 8.35
CA VAL A 52 -3.31 -4.90 7.37
C VAL A 52 -3.31 -3.51 8.02
N HIS A 53 -3.84 -3.38 9.24
CA HIS A 53 -3.78 -2.11 9.95
C HIS A 53 -2.35 -1.70 10.34
N ILE A 54 -1.54 -2.67 10.76
CA ILE A 54 -0.13 -2.44 11.13
C ILE A 54 0.71 -2.08 9.91
N GLU A 55 0.47 -2.73 8.77
CA GLU A 55 1.09 -2.42 7.48
C GLU A 55 0.84 -0.96 7.08
N LYS A 56 -0.40 -0.49 7.26
CA LYS A 56 -0.79 0.93 7.06
C LYS A 56 -0.20 1.89 8.11
N GLY A 57 0.59 1.39 9.06
CA GLY A 57 1.31 2.17 10.05
C GLY A 57 0.58 2.43 11.36
N ARG A 58 -0.55 1.75 11.63
CA ARG A 58 -1.22 1.85 12.92
C ARG A 58 -0.44 1.13 14.01
N SER A 59 -0.40 1.72 15.19
CA SER A 59 0.12 1.09 16.40
C SER A 59 -0.79 -0.06 16.87
N TYR A 60 -0.28 -0.95 17.72
CA TYR A 60 -1.09 -2.05 18.29
C TYR A 60 -2.31 -1.54 19.05
N ARG A 61 -2.20 -0.37 19.70
CA ARG A 61 -3.32 0.25 20.39
C ARG A 61 -4.41 0.72 19.43
N GLU A 62 -4.03 1.37 18.33
CA GLU A 62 -4.98 1.82 17.30
C GLU A 62 -5.61 0.66 16.55
N THR A 63 -4.83 -0.36 16.23
CA THR A 63 -5.30 -1.59 15.60
C THR A 63 -6.30 -2.33 16.50
N ALA A 64 -5.98 -2.50 17.78
CA ALA A 64 -6.88 -3.16 18.73
C ALA A 64 -8.18 -2.36 18.94
N LYS A 65 -8.09 -1.02 19.00
CA LYS A 65 -9.26 -0.15 19.05
C LYS A 65 -10.14 -0.31 17.81
N ALA A 66 -9.55 -0.41 16.62
CA ALA A 66 -10.28 -0.63 15.37
C ALA A 66 -10.99 -1.99 15.32
N LEU A 67 -10.42 -3.00 15.98
CA LEU A 67 -10.97 -4.35 16.07
C LEU A 67 -11.88 -4.57 17.29
N GLY A 68 -12.15 -3.53 18.09
CA GLY A 68 -12.99 -3.64 19.28
C GLY A 68 -12.42 -4.56 20.38
N MET A 69 -11.10 -4.71 20.46
CA MET A 69 -10.43 -5.64 21.37
C MET A 69 -9.37 -4.95 22.25
N ASN A 70 -8.91 -5.63 23.30
CA ASN A 70 -7.82 -5.14 24.14
C ASN A 70 -6.47 -5.24 23.39
N HIS A 71 -5.67 -4.17 23.43
CA HIS A 71 -4.34 -4.12 22.81
C HIS A 71 -3.38 -5.25 23.25
N THR A 72 -3.55 -5.78 24.46
CA THR A 72 -2.76 -6.90 24.96
C THR A 72 -2.94 -8.18 24.12
N ILE A 73 -4.07 -8.35 23.46
CA ILE A 73 -4.38 -9.50 22.60
C ILE A 73 -3.41 -9.55 21.42
N ILE A 74 -3.16 -8.41 20.76
CA ILE A 74 -2.21 -8.34 19.64
C ILE A 74 -0.79 -8.65 20.12
N THR A 75 -0.41 -8.15 21.30
CA THR A 75 0.88 -8.49 21.92
C THR A 75 0.99 -9.98 22.23
N GLN A 76 -0.07 -10.60 22.74
CA GLN A 76 -0.09 -12.05 22.99
C GLN A 76 0.04 -12.85 21.69
N TRP A 77 -0.63 -12.46 20.61
CA TRP A 77 -0.47 -13.10 19.31
C TRP A 77 0.98 -13.04 18.82
N SER A 78 1.66 -11.89 18.93
CA SER A 78 3.07 -11.77 18.52
C SER A 78 4.04 -12.65 19.32
N LYS A 79 3.65 -13.08 20.53
CA LYS A 79 4.46 -13.93 21.41
C LYS A 79 4.14 -15.41 21.23
N ASN A 80 2.85 -15.73 21.13
CA ASN A 80 2.34 -17.10 21.30
C ASN A 80 1.92 -17.75 19.97
N ASP A 81 1.70 -16.98 18.90
CA ASP A 81 1.35 -17.51 17.58
C ASP A 81 2.52 -17.35 16.61
N PRO A 82 3.26 -18.43 16.30
CA PRO A 82 4.40 -18.39 15.39
C PRO A 82 4.03 -17.89 13.99
N LYS A 83 2.84 -18.23 13.48
CA LYS A 83 2.41 -17.79 12.13
C LYS A 83 2.15 -16.30 12.12
N PHE A 84 1.46 -15.79 13.15
CA PHE A 84 1.22 -14.36 13.28
C PHE A 84 2.53 -13.59 13.46
N LYS A 85 3.45 -14.12 14.28
CA LYS A 85 4.77 -13.52 14.50
C LYS A 85 5.56 -13.41 13.20
N GLN A 86 5.61 -14.48 12.40
CA GLN A 86 6.29 -14.47 11.11
C GLN A 86 5.70 -13.42 10.17
N ALA A 87 4.38 -13.45 9.98
CA ALA A 87 3.68 -12.49 9.12
C ALA A 87 3.87 -11.03 9.59
N LEU A 88 3.90 -10.82 10.90
CA LEU A 88 4.14 -9.50 11.49
C LEU A 88 5.55 -8.96 11.20
N GLU A 89 6.56 -9.82 11.20
CA GLU A 89 7.92 -9.39 10.84
C GLU A 89 8.03 -9.06 9.35
N GLU A 90 7.38 -9.83 8.48
CA GLU A 90 7.27 -9.52 7.04
C GLU A 90 6.62 -8.14 6.81
N VAL A 91 5.50 -7.87 7.50
CA VAL A 91 4.82 -6.56 7.45
C VAL A 91 5.72 -5.41 7.88
N LYS A 92 6.47 -5.59 8.98
CA LYS A 92 7.39 -4.55 9.46
C LYS A 92 8.51 -4.28 8.46
N MET A 93 9.05 -5.33 7.85
CA MET A 93 10.11 -5.22 6.85
C MET A 93 9.64 -4.51 5.59
N GLU A 94 8.46 -4.88 5.06
CA GLU A 94 7.90 -4.23 3.87
C GLU A 94 7.59 -2.76 4.16
N ARG A 95 6.98 -2.45 5.31
CA ARG A 95 6.74 -1.07 5.72
C ARG A 95 8.04 -0.27 5.81
N GLN A 96 9.08 -0.84 6.42
CA GLN A 96 10.37 -0.16 6.54
C GLN A 96 10.99 0.12 5.17
N LYS A 97 10.84 -0.80 4.21
CA LYS A 97 11.25 -0.63 2.82
C LYS A 97 10.45 0.49 2.15
N THR A 98 9.12 0.53 2.32
CA THR A 98 8.27 1.61 1.79
C THR A 98 8.70 2.98 2.34
N ILE A 99 8.94 3.08 3.65
CA ILE A 99 9.42 4.32 4.29
C ILE A 99 10.75 4.77 3.70
N ARG A 100 11.70 3.83 3.51
CA ARG A 100 13.01 4.14 2.89
C ARG A 100 12.84 4.62 1.45
N MET A 101 11.99 3.96 0.66
CA MET A 101 11.72 4.37 -0.72
C MET A 101 11.10 5.76 -0.80
N GLN A 102 10.14 6.08 0.09
CA GLN A 102 9.54 7.41 0.17
C GLN A 102 10.55 8.48 0.56
N ALA A 103 11.51 8.16 1.44
CA ALA A 103 12.57 9.09 1.83
C ALA A 103 13.60 9.37 0.72
N LEU A 104 13.78 8.43 -0.22
CA LEU A 104 14.70 8.57 -1.36
C LEU A 104 14.09 9.33 -2.54
N LEU A 105 12.75 9.48 -2.59
CA LEU A 105 12.11 10.29 -3.60
C LEU A 105 12.44 11.78 -3.32
N PRO A 106 13.00 12.53 -4.30
CA PRO A 106 13.20 13.95 -4.13
C PRO A 106 11.85 14.58 -3.79
N GLN A 107 11.81 15.37 -2.72
CA GLN A 107 10.62 16.14 -2.36
C GLN A 107 10.42 17.24 -3.42
N SER A 108 9.84 16.87 -4.56
CA SER A 108 9.39 17.78 -5.61
C SER A 108 8.21 18.59 -5.06
N GLY A 109 8.51 19.65 -4.30
CA GLY A 109 7.47 20.51 -3.73
C GLY A 109 7.84 21.37 -2.52
N LYS A 110 9.11 21.46 -2.12
CA LYS A 110 9.53 22.59 -1.26
C LYS A 110 10.10 23.69 -2.15
N GLU A 111 9.19 24.37 -2.84
CA GLU A 111 9.45 25.69 -3.38
C GLU A 111 9.90 26.62 -2.25
N GLU A 112 10.94 27.35 -2.57
CA GLU A 112 11.56 28.44 -1.86
C GLU A 112 10.53 29.40 -1.24
N LYS A 113 10.64 29.65 0.07
CA LYS A 113 10.53 31.03 0.54
C LYS A 113 11.73 31.35 1.43
N ALA A 114 12.70 31.93 0.74
CA ALA A 114 13.70 32.90 1.15
C ALA A 114 13.82 33.21 2.66
N SER A 115 15.06 33.07 3.13
CA SER A 115 15.67 33.96 4.11
C SER A 115 15.30 35.42 3.85
N THR A 116 14.77 36.11 4.86
CA THR A 116 15.17 37.46 5.24
C THR A 116 14.68 37.69 6.66
N SER A 117 15.48 37.33 7.66
CA SER A 117 15.34 37.94 8.98
C SER A 117 15.90 39.35 8.88
N VAL A 118 15.01 40.33 8.70
CA VAL A 118 15.37 41.74 8.84
C VAL A 118 15.83 41.95 10.28
N ASN A 119 17.12 42.26 10.43
CA ASN A 119 17.67 42.70 11.70
C ASN A 119 17.13 44.12 11.92
N VAL A 120 16.10 44.26 12.75
CA VAL A 120 15.61 45.58 13.17
C VAL A 120 16.57 46.05 14.26
N GLU A 121 17.56 46.85 13.87
CA GLU A 121 18.30 47.71 14.79
C GLU A 121 17.28 48.61 15.50
N GLU A 122 17.11 48.36 16.78
CA GLU A 122 16.33 49.15 17.71
C GLU A 122 17.04 50.51 17.89
N ILE A 123 16.69 51.48 17.05
CA ILE A 123 17.09 52.88 17.22
C ILE A 123 16.40 53.37 18.50
N LYS A 124 17.15 53.41 19.60
CA LYS A 124 16.78 54.14 20.81
C LYS A 124 17.23 55.59 20.66
N ASP A 125 16.28 56.47 20.39
CA ASP A 125 16.42 57.91 20.63
C ASP A 125 15.48 58.32 21.80
N PRO A 126 15.69 59.49 22.43
CA PRO A 126 16.44 59.66 23.67
C PRO A 126 15.49 59.89 24.87
N ILE A 127 15.98 59.66 26.10
CA ILE A 127 15.27 60.11 27.30
C ILE A 127 16.03 61.32 27.87
N THR A 128 15.27 62.44 27.94
CA THR A 128 15.50 63.75 28.59
C THR A 128 16.48 64.73 27.94
#